data_AF-A0A928S7J9-F1
#
_entry.id   AF-A0A928S7J9-F1
#
_cell.length_a   1.000
_cell.length_b   1.000
_cell.length_c   1.000
_cell.angle_alpha   90.00
_cell.angle_beta   90.00
_cell.angle_gamma   90.00
#
_symmetry.space_group_name_H-M   'P 1'
#
loop_
_entity.id
_entity.type
_entity.pdbx_description
1 polymer ?
#
loop_
_entity_poly.entity_id
_entity_poly.type
_entity_poly.pdbx_seq_one_letter_code
_entity_poly.pdbx_strand_id
1 'polypeptide(L)'
;MTVELPEANTATDEKVRSAPAPPDHARADQIAEDVYCPACAYNLRTLTSNRCPECGLDIAFIKSAESHLPWMNRDKVGPVRAYLMTVWMVVFRTKHFCLEMSRPVDEVEARRFRRITITLAFAPFLLFTLVLRFLRPDAFDAFVGFGGYTFAVAAHAAILAAFLTVTAVPYYVIRHPDIALDRQRRAAALTLYCAAPLSLTGIAGTLAIVGIASSRLYNRDVDLAFYLAAVGVLLILAAVTVFDVQRVIRGMLGGARRSWPIILRLYCFGVLAAFLCFVGVPAAVAFLMIVIHSAF
;
A
#
# COMPACT_ATOMS: atom_id res chain seq x y z
N MET A 1 -66.88 10.65 -12.68
CA MET A 1 -66.30 10.35 -14.01
C MET A 1 -64.95 9.72 -13.77
N THR A 2 -64.94 8.41 -13.59
CA THR A 2 -63.75 7.56 -13.44
C THR A 2 -63.77 6.64 -14.65
N VAL A 3 -62.79 6.80 -15.53
CA VAL A 3 -62.67 6.04 -16.77
C VAL A 3 -61.80 4.83 -16.47
N GLU A 4 -62.42 3.65 -16.39
CA GLU A 4 -61.75 2.36 -16.34
C GLU A 4 -61.19 2.04 -17.73
N LEU A 5 -59.89 1.74 -17.81
CA LEU A 5 -59.22 1.27 -19.03
C LEU A 5 -59.11 -0.26 -19.01
N PRO A 6 -59.29 -0.93 -20.15
CA PRO A 6 -59.39 -2.38 -20.23
C PRO A 6 -58.02 -3.08 -20.14
N GLU A 7 -57.99 -4.17 -19.38
CA GLU A 7 -56.89 -5.14 -19.35
C GLU A 7 -56.78 -5.87 -20.70
N ALA A 8 -55.75 -5.54 -21.47
CA ALA A 8 -55.42 -6.24 -22.70
C ALA A 8 -54.55 -7.47 -22.38
N ASN A 9 -55.20 -8.63 -22.41
CA ASN A 9 -54.57 -9.94 -22.53
C ASN A 9 -53.80 -10.04 -23.86
N THR A 10 -52.47 -10.10 -23.80
CA THR A 10 -51.61 -10.58 -24.89
C THR A 10 -50.82 -11.78 -24.42
N ALA A 11 -51.52 -12.92 -24.40
CA ALA A 11 -50.89 -14.23 -24.45
C ALA A 11 -50.90 -14.74 -25.91
N THR A 12 -49.84 -15.48 -26.23
CA THR A 12 -49.58 -16.29 -27.44
C THR A 12 -48.79 -15.64 -28.59
N ASP A 13 -47.85 -16.45 -29.08
CA ASP A 13 -46.84 -16.24 -30.13
C ASP A 13 -45.67 -15.33 -29.76
N GLU A 14 -44.43 -15.77 -29.68
CA GLU A 14 -43.76 -16.65 -30.63
C GLU A 14 -42.53 -17.28 -29.95
N LYS A 15 -42.66 -18.54 -29.55
CA LYS A 15 -41.57 -19.36 -28.99
C LYS A 15 -40.69 -19.87 -30.13
N VAL A 16 -40.13 -18.95 -30.93
CA VAL A 16 -39.00 -19.25 -31.81
C VAL A 16 -37.84 -19.57 -30.88
N ARG A 17 -37.55 -20.88 -30.77
CA ARG A 17 -36.30 -21.39 -30.23
C ARG A 17 -35.19 -20.95 -31.18
N SER A 18 -34.75 -19.71 -31.04
CA SER A 18 -33.43 -19.30 -31.50
C SER A 18 -32.45 -20.23 -30.80
N ALA A 19 -31.81 -21.10 -31.60
CA ALA A 19 -30.61 -21.78 -31.14
C ALA A 19 -29.70 -20.70 -30.53
N PRO A 20 -29.16 -20.90 -29.31
CA PRO A 20 -28.25 -19.92 -28.74
C PRO A 20 -27.17 -19.68 -29.78
N ALA A 21 -27.08 -18.43 -30.25
CA ALA A 21 -26.03 -18.04 -31.17
C ALA A 21 -24.71 -18.58 -30.59
N PRO A 22 -23.86 -19.23 -31.41
CA PRO A 22 -22.58 -19.71 -30.92
C PRO A 22 -21.93 -18.55 -30.16
N PRO A 23 -21.53 -18.77 -28.90
CA PRO A 23 -21.09 -17.68 -28.06
C PRO A 23 -20.01 -16.90 -28.81
N ASP A 24 -20.21 -15.58 -28.89
CA ASP A 24 -19.43 -14.61 -29.66
C ASP A 24 -18.01 -14.44 -29.05
N HIS A 25 -17.31 -15.55 -28.84
CA HIS A 25 -15.93 -15.63 -28.38
C HIS A 25 -14.95 -15.14 -29.47
N ALA A 26 -15.41 -14.98 -30.72
CA ALA A 26 -14.60 -14.47 -31.82
C ALA A 26 -14.40 -12.94 -31.78
N ARG A 27 -15.20 -12.21 -30.99
CA ARG A 27 -14.99 -10.77 -30.73
C ARG A 27 -14.10 -10.47 -29.52
N ALA A 28 -13.53 -11.49 -28.88
CA ALA A 28 -12.78 -11.35 -27.63
C ALA A 28 -11.44 -10.61 -27.73
N ASP A 29 -10.81 -10.43 -28.90
CA ASP A 29 -9.36 -10.14 -28.91
C ASP A 29 -8.89 -9.02 -29.85
N GLN A 30 -9.73 -8.02 -30.14
CA GLN A 30 -9.15 -6.72 -30.48
C GLN A 30 -8.83 -5.98 -29.18
N ILE A 31 -7.61 -6.22 -28.71
CA ILE A 31 -6.94 -5.36 -27.74
C ILE A 31 -6.87 -3.96 -28.37
N ALA A 32 -7.93 -3.16 -28.17
CA ALA A 32 -8.05 -1.83 -28.76
C ALA A 32 -6.97 -0.88 -28.20
N GLU A 33 -6.44 -1.19 -27.01
CA GLU A 33 -5.35 -0.46 -26.40
C GLU A 33 -3.97 -0.94 -26.91
N ASP A 34 -3.06 -0.01 -27.13
CA ASP A 34 -1.65 -0.35 -27.33
C ASP A 34 -1.11 -1.03 -26.06
N VAL A 35 -0.96 -2.36 -26.12
CA VAL A 35 -0.33 -3.12 -25.03
C VAL A 35 1.18 -3.12 -25.24
N TYR A 36 1.89 -2.56 -24.29
CA TYR A 36 3.35 -2.52 -24.30
C TYR A 36 3.92 -3.61 -23.40
N CYS A 37 5.04 -4.21 -23.82
CA CYS A 37 5.78 -5.16 -23.00
C CYS A 37 6.29 -4.45 -21.73
N PRO A 38 5.99 -4.95 -20.52
CA PRO A 38 6.40 -4.30 -19.27
C PRO A 38 7.92 -4.37 -19.03
N ALA A 39 8.65 -5.26 -19.73
CA ALA A 39 10.09 -5.41 -19.57
C ALA A 39 10.90 -4.42 -20.43
N CYS A 40 10.54 -4.28 -21.71
CA CYS A 40 11.29 -3.45 -22.68
C CYS A 40 10.49 -2.30 -23.30
N ALA A 41 9.21 -2.14 -22.93
CA ALA A 41 8.28 -1.18 -23.52
C ALA A 41 8.01 -1.34 -25.03
N TYR A 42 8.32 -2.48 -25.64
CA TYR A 42 7.98 -2.78 -27.04
C TYR A 42 6.46 -2.84 -27.23
N ASN A 43 5.93 -2.24 -28.30
CA ASN A 43 4.51 -2.32 -28.61
C ASN A 43 4.15 -3.73 -29.08
N LEU A 44 3.35 -4.45 -28.30
CA LEU A 44 2.91 -5.82 -28.61
C LEU A 44 1.67 -5.83 -29.52
N ARG A 45 1.18 -4.67 -29.93
CA ARG A 45 0.15 -4.56 -30.97
C ARG A 45 0.68 -5.24 -32.24
N THR A 46 -0.17 -6.06 -32.87
CA THR A 46 0.09 -6.92 -34.05
C THR A 46 0.99 -8.14 -33.86
N LEU A 47 1.51 -8.40 -32.66
CA LEU A 47 2.37 -9.56 -32.45
C LEU A 47 1.57 -10.87 -32.47
N THR A 48 1.92 -11.78 -33.38
CA THR A 48 1.33 -13.12 -33.47
C THR A 48 2.05 -14.16 -32.60
N SER A 49 3.30 -13.88 -32.20
CA SER A 49 4.06 -14.78 -31.33
C SER A 49 3.67 -14.61 -29.86
N ASN A 50 3.82 -15.69 -29.08
CA ASN A 50 3.63 -15.66 -27.62
C ASN A 50 4.88 -15.14 -26.88
N ARG A 51 5.87 -14.58 -27.57
CA ARG A 51 7.11 -14.07 -26.96
C ARG A 51 7.47 -12.71 -27.51
N CYS A 52 7.82 -11.78 -26.62
CA CYS A 52 8.30 -10.47 -27.01
C CYS A 52 9.60 -10.59 -27.83
N PRO A 53 9.70 -9.95 -29.02
CA PRO A 53 10.88 -10.09 -29.89
C PRO A 53 12.14 -9.45 -29.30
N GLU A 54 11.97 -8.42 -28.45
CA GLU A 54 13.09 -7.69 -27.84
C GLU A 54 13.67 -8.39 -26.61
N CYS A 55 12.82 -8.94 -25.74
CA CYS A 55 13.25 -9.45 -24.43
C CYS A 55 12.89 -10.92 -24.16
N GLY A 56 12.20 -11.58 -25.09
CA GLY A 56 11.80 -12.99 -24.96
C GLY A 56 10.69 -13.28 -23.93
N LEU A 57 10.13 -12.25 -23.27
CA LEU A 57 9.07 -12.38 -22.28
C LEU A 57 7.82 -13.05 -22.87
N ASP A 58 7.26 -14.02 -22.15
CA ASP A 58 6.03 -14.70 -22.54
C ASP A 58 4.80 -13.76 -22.46
N ILE A 59 4.15 -13.55 -23.61
CA ILE A 59 3.02 -12.63 -23.77
C ILE A 59 1.70 -13.29 -23.37
N ALA A 60 1.62 -14.62 -23.35
CA ALA A 60 0.42 -15.31 -22.86
C ALA A 60 0.11 -14.89 -21.42
N PHE A 61 1.14 -14.60 -20.64
CA PHE A 61 1.02 -14.03 -19.31
C PHE A 61 0.38 -12.62 -19.33
N ILE A 62 0.70 -11.76 -20.29
CA ILE A 62 0.19 -10.38 -20.35
C ILE A 62 -1.27 -10.35 -20.80
N LYS A 63 -1.68 -11.29 -21.65
CA LYS A 63 -3.06 -11.37 -22.17
C LYS A 63 -4.10 -11.83 -21.14
N SER A 64 -3.68 -12.31 -19.96
CA SER A 64 -4.63 -12.67 -18.91
C SER A 64 -5.34 -11.40 -18.40
N ALA A 65 -6.65 -11.30 -18.63
CA ALA A 65 -7.47 -10.20 -18.11
C ALA A 65 -7.55 -10.21 -16.57
N GLU A 66 -7.20 -11.32 -15.92
CA GLU A 66 -7.18 -11.45 -14.46
C GLU A 66 -5.84 -10.98 -13.87
N SER A 67 -5.91 -10.19 -12.79
CA SER A 67 -4.72 -9.87 -11.97
C SER A 67 -4.22 -11.12 -11.24
N HIS A 68 -2.90 -11.31 -11.19
CA HIS A 68 -2.31 -12.41 -10.43
C HIS A 68 -1.90 -11.97 -9.02
N LEU A 69 -2.28 -10.77 -8.59
CA LEU A 69 -2.08 -10.34 -7.20
C LEU A 69 -2.84 -11.30 -6.27
N PRO A 70 -2.17 -11.99 -5.33
CA PRO A 70 -2.83 -12.93 -4.44
C PRO A 70 -4.00 -12.31 -3.67
N TRP A 71 -3.85 -11.05 -3.23
CA TRP A 71 -4.92 -10.27 -2.57
C TRP A 71 -6.21 -10.12 -3.37
N MET A 72 -6.11 -9.96 -4.70
CA MET A 72 -7.28 -9.87 -5.60
C MET A 72 -8.00 -11.22 -5.71
N ASN A 73 -7.26 -12.32 -5.54
CA ASN A 73 -7.77 -13.69 -5.57
C ASN A 73 -7.95 -14.29 -4.17
N ARG A 74 -8.15 -13.44 -3.14
CA ARG A 74 -8.24 -13.89 -1.74
C ARG A 74 -9.41 -14.82 -1.46
N ASP A 75 -10.49 -14.74 -2.25
CA ASP A 75 -11.65 -15.61 -2.08
C ASP A 75 -11.33 -17.05 -2.53
N LYS A 76 -10.34 -17.22 -3.43
CA LYS A 76 -9.83 -18.53 -3.88
C LYS A 76 -8.72 -19.07 -2.98
N VAL A 77 -7.82 -18.21 -2.49
CA VAL A 77 -6.59 -18.62 -1.76
C VAL A 77 -6.75 -18.54 -0.23
N GLY A 78 -7.73 -17.79 0.25
CA GLY A 78 -7.93 -17.42 1.65
C GLY A 78 -7.29 -16.06 2.00
N PRO A 79 -7.92 -15.25 2.87
CA PRO A 79 -7.53 -13.85 3.10
C PRO A 79 -6.15 -13.66 3.72
N VAL A 80 -5.81 -14.47 4.74
CA VAL A 80 -4.51 -14.37 5.43
C VAL A 80 -3.37 -14.80 4.51
N ARG A 81 -3.55 -15.93 3.82
CA ARG A 81 -2.54 -16.44 2.88
C ARG A 81 -2.34 -15.49 1.71
N ALA A 82 -3.43 -14.97 1.14
CA ALA A 82 -3.37 -13.96 0.10
C ALA A 82 -2.63 -12.69 0.55
N TYR A 83 -2.90 -12.20 1.76
CA TYR A 83 -2.19 -11.07 2.35
C TYR A 83 -0.68 -11.31 2.42
N LEU A 84 -0.26 -12.41 3.06
CA LEU A 84 1.16 -12.75 3.21
C LEU A 84 1.86 -12.96 1.87
N MET A 85 1.20 -13.62 0.91
CA MET A 85 1.76 -13.80 -0.44
C MET A 85 1.91 -12.48 -1.17
N THR A 86 0.96 -11.54 -1.03
CA THR A 86 1.09 -10.20 -1.60
C THR A 86 2.22 -9.42 -0.93
N VAL A 87 2.34 -9.44 0.40
CA VAL A 87 3.46 -8.80 1.11
C VAL A 87 4.79 -9.34 0.62
N TRP A 88 4.92 -10.67 0.56
CA TRP A 88 6.12 -11.35 0.07
C TRP A 88 6.45 -10.98 -1.37
N MET A 89 5.44 -10.93 -2.24
CA MET A 89 5.60 -10.56 -3.64
C MET A 89 6.10 -9.13 -3.79
N VAL A 90 5.55 -8.17 -3.03
CA VAL A 90 5.94 -6.76 -3.10
C VAL A 90 7.36 -6.57 -2.58
N VAL A 91 7.68 -7.11 -1.40
CA VAL A 91 8.97 -6.91 -0.72
C VAL A 91 10.11 -7.66 -1.40
N PHE A 92 9.92 -8.92 -1.75
CA PHE A 92 11.01 -9.79 -2.22
C PHE A 92 10.98 -10.06 -3.72
N ARG A 93 9.84 -9.84 -4.39
CA ARG A 93 9.68 -10.09 -5.83
C ARG A 93 9.17 -8.85 -6.57
N THR A 94 9.69 -7.67 -6.23
CA THR A 94 9.27 -6.38 -6.80
C THR A 94 9.23 -6.39 -8.33
N LYS A 95 10.17 -7.08 -8.99
CA LYS A 95 10.17 -7.22 -10.46
C LYS A 95 8.90 -7.88 -10.99
N HIS A 96 8.46 -8.98 -10.37
CA HIS A 96 7.19 -9.64 -10.73
C HIS A 96 6.00 -8.76 -10.40
N PHE A 97 6.03 -8.06 -9.25
CA PHE A 97 4.98 -7.12 -8.89
C PHE A 97 4.83 -6.00 -9.94
N CYS A 98 5.93 -5.46 -10.47
CA CYS A 98 5.87 -4.44 -11.53
C CYS A 98 5.22 -4.95 -12.83
N LEU A 99 5.24 -6.26 -13.12
CA LEU A 99 4.58 -6.82 -14.30
C LEU A 99 3.05 -6.70 -14.22
N GLU A 100 2.48 -6.64 -13.01
CA GLU A 100 1.04 -6.42 -12.79
C GLU A 100 0.55 -5.05 -13.29
N MET A 101 1.45 -4.12 -13.60
CA MET A 101 1.09 -2.82 -14.18
C MET A 101 0.40 -2.95 -15.54
N SER A 102 0.66 -4.04 -16.26
CA SER A 102 0.01 -4.33 -17.54
C SER A 102 -1.44 -4.82 -17.38
N ARG A 103 -1.87 -5.15 -16.16
CA ARG A 103 -3.17 -5.79 -15.88
C ARG A 103 -4.14 -4.83 -15.19
N PRO A 104 -5.46 -5.08 -15.30
CA PRO A 104 -6.43 -4.32 -14.52
C PRO A 104 -6.24 -4.61 -13.02
N VAL A 105 -6.13 -3.55 -12.23
CA VAL A 105 -6.03 -3.61 -10.77
C VAL A 105 -7.16 -2.78 -10.19
N ASP A 106 -8.00 -3.39 -9.36
CA ASP A 106 -9.08 -2.68 -8.68
C ASP A 106 -8.54 -1.78 -7.57
N GLU A 107 -8.85 -0.49 -7.67
CA GLU A 107 -8.44 0.53 -6.70
C GLU A 107 -9.15 0.34 -5.35
N VAL A 108 -10.38 -0.17 -5.32
CA VAL A 108 -11.12 -0.39 -4.06
C VAL A 108 -10.39 -1.46 -3.23
N GLU A 109 -9.98 -2.54 -3.88
CA GLU A 109 -9.24 -3.63 -3.23
C GLU A 109 -7.83 -3.22 -2.80
N ALA A 110 -7.15 -2.42 -3.61
CA ALA A 110 -5.86 -1.84 -3.24
C ALA A 110 -5.97 -0.94 -1.99
N ARG A 111 -7.03 -0.12 -1.87
CA ARG A 111 -7.31 0.69 -0.68
C ARG A 111 -7.62 -0.18 0.54
N ARG A 112 -8.32 -1.30 0.36
CA ARG A 112 -8.59 -2.26 1.45
C ARG A 112 -7.29 -2.90 1.95
N PHE A 113 -6.44 -3.37 1.06
CA PHE A 113 -5.11 -3.90 1.40
C PHE A 113 -4.29 -2.90 2.21
N ARG A 114 -4.22 -1.65 1.74
CA ARG A 114 -3.49 -0.57 2.41
C ARG A 114 -4.00 -0.33 3.84
N ARG A 115 -5.32 -0.23 4.05
CA ARG A 115 -5.90 -0.02 5.39
C ARG A 115 -5.52 -1.13 6.37
N ILE A 116 -5.59 -2.39 5.91
CA ILE A 116 -5.19 -3.55 6.71
C ILE A 116 -3.70 -3.46 7.05
N THR A 117 -2.85 -3.18 6.07
CA THR A 117 -1.40 -3.05 6.27
C THR A 117 -1.05 -1.94 7.24
N ILE A 118 -1.67 -0.75 7.15
CA ILE A 118 -1.43 0.35 8.09
C ILE A 118 -1.87 -0.04 9.51
N THR A 119 -3.01 -0.72 9.64
CA THR A 119 -3.51 -1.18 10.94
C THR A 119 -2.54 -2.18 11.58
N LEU A 120 -2.09 -3.17 10.80
CA LEU A 120 -1.10 -4.16 11.25
C LEU A 120 0.26 -3.51 11.55
N ALA A 121 0.66 -2.50 10.78
CA ALA A 121 1.90 -1.78 11.01
C ALA A 121 1.88 -0.94 12.29
N PHE A 122 0.70 -0.42 12.66
CA PHE A 122 0.50 0.45 13.81
C PHE A 122 0.29 -0.31 15.13
N ALA A 123 -0.35 -1.48 15.08
CA ALA A 123 -0.64 -2.28 16.27
C ALA A 123 0.58 -2.58 17.19
N PRO A 124 1.80 -2.86 16.67
CA PRO A 124 2.99 -3.08 17.50
C PRO A 124 3.38 -1.86 18.34
N PHE A 125 3.12 -0.64 17.87
CA PHE A 125 3.41 0.59 18.62
C PHE A 125 2.47 0.74 19.81
N LEU A 126 1.16 0.50 19.60
CA LEU A 126 0.18 0.49 20.69
C LEU A 126 0.52 -0.58 21.72
N LEU A 127 0.84 -1.80 21.27
CA LEU A 127 1.22 -2.90 22.14
C LEU A 127 2.49 -2.56 22.92
N PHE A 128 3.50 -1.99 22.26
CA PHE A 128 4.74 -1.56 22.90
C PHE A 128 4.47 -0.54 24.03
N THR A 129 3.63 0.47 23.78
CA THR A 129 3.27 1.47 24.82
C THR A 129 2.52 0.84 25.99
N LEU A 130 1.60 -0.09 25.73
CA LEU A 130 0.90 -0.83 26.80
C LEU A 130 1.89 -1.68 27.61
N VAL A 131 2.76 -2.42 26.94
CA VAL A 131 3.80 -3.24 27.60
C VAL A 131 4.71 -2.38 28.45
N LEU A 132 5.18 -1.24 27.92
CA LEU A 132 6.01 -0.29 28.66
C LEU A 132 5.29 0.22 29.91
N ARG A 133 4.01 0.61 29.79
CA ARG A 133 3.18 1.10 30.91
C ARG A 133 3.03 0.09 32.04
N PHE A 134 2.84 -1.19 31.72
CA PHE A 134 2.61 -2.25 32.71
C PHE A 134 3.90 -2.88 33.23
N LEU A 135 4.91 -3.05 32.39
CA LEU A 135 6.15 -3.73 32.77
C LEU A 135 7.23 -2.79 33.31
N ARG A 136 7.21 -1.50 32.96
CA ARG A 136 8.20 -0.50 33.39
C ARG A 136 7.52 0.86 33.62
N PRO A 137 6.66 0.98 34.64
CA PRO A 137 5.93 2.23 34.91
C PRO A 137 6.88 3.42 35.07
N ASP A 138 8.02 3.26 35.74
CA ASP A 138 9.00 4.36 35.92
C ASP A 138 9.59 4.84 34.58
N ALA A 139 9.88 3.92 33.67
CA ALA A 139 10.37 4.25 32.33
C ALA A 139 9.26 4.88 31.46
N PHE A 140 8.02 4.42 31.62
CA PHE A 140 6.86 5.02 30.99
C PHE A 140 6.64 6.45 31.49
N ASP A 141 6.67 6.68 32.81
CA ASP A 141 6.49 8.00 33.41
C ASP A 141 7.63 8.94 33.02
N ALA A 142 8.87 8.44 32.93
CA ALA A 142 10.00 9.21 32.38
C ALA A 142 9.83 9.53 30.89
N PHE A 143 9.35 8.57 30.08
CA PHE A 143 9.12 8.75 28.64
C PHE A 143 7.99 9.74 28.36
N VAL A 144 6.92 9.67 29.14
CA VAL A 144 5.73 10.51 28.99
C VAL A 144 5.93 11.88 29.64
N GLY A 145 6.80 11.96 30.65
CA GLY A 145 7.28 13.20 31.28
C GLY A 145 6.17 14.16 31.68
N PHE A 146 6.51 15.45 31.71
CA PHE A 146 5.59 16.57 32.02
C PHE A 146 4.36 16.64 31.08
N GLY A 147 4.41 15.97 29.94
CA GLY A 147 3.31 15.93 28.96
C GLY A 147 2.16 15.02 29.36
N GLY A 148 2.40 14.01 30.21
CA GLY A 148 1.36 13.03 30.55
C GLY A 148 0.81 12.30 29.32
N TYR A 149 -0.31 11.60 29.49
CA TYR A 149 -0.93 10.77 28.44
C TYR A 149 -1.20 11.51 27.11
N THR A 150 -1.33 12.84 27.13
CA THR A 150 -1.54 13.64 25.91
C THR A 150 -0.36 13.54 24.95
N PHE A 151 0.87 13.49 25.45
CA PHE A 151 2.07 13.31 24.63
C PHE A 151 2.09 11.94 23.96
N ALA A 152 1.79 10.87 24.71
CA ALA A 152 1.71 9.52 24.17
C ALA A 152 0.64 9.44 23.06
N VAL A 153 -0.56 9.99 23.29
CA VAL A 153 -1.63 10.02 22.28
C VAL A 153 -1.19 10.83 21.05
N ALA A 154 -0.57 11.99 21.22
CA ALA A 154 -0.07 12.81 20.13
C ALA A 154 1.01 12.09 19.30
N ALA A 155 1.93 11.37 19.96
CA ALA A 155 2.96 10.57 19.29
C ALA A 155 2.33 9.44 18.45
N HIS A 156 1.34 8.73 18.98
CA HIS A 156 0.60 7.70 18.25
C HIS A 156 -0.16 8.27 17.05
N ALA A 157 -0.85 9.40 17.24
CA ALA A 157 -1.53 10.10 16.16
C ALA A 157 -0.55 10.53 15.06
N ALA A 158 0.63 11.04 15.44
CA ALA A 158 1.70 11.42 14.51
C ALA A 158 2.25 10.21 13.74
N ILE A 159 2.48 9.06 14.38
CA ILE A 159 2.92 7.83 13.72
C ILE A 159 1.87 7.35 12.71
N LEU A 160 0.60 7.31 13.10
CA LEU A 160 -0.50 6.91 12.21
C LEU A 160 -0.63 7.87 11.02
N ALA A 161 -0.55 9.19 11.27
CA ALA A 161 -0.57 10.21 10.24
C ALA A 161 0.63 10.07 9.29
N ALA A 162 1.82 9.74 9.81
CA ALA A 162 3.01 9.47 9.00
C ALA A 162 2.79 8.24 8.09
N PHE A 163 2.27 7.13 8.61
CA PHE A 163 1.95 5.95 7.79
C PHE A 163 0.92 6.26 6.70
N LEU A 164 -0.14 7.00 7.04
CA LEU A 164 -1.13 7.44 6.07
C LEU A 164 -0.51 8.33 4.99
N THR A 165 0.34 9.28 5.38
CA THR A 165 0.97 10.22 4.45
C THR A 165 1.95 9.52 3.52
N VAL A 166 2.91 8.76 4.07
CA VAL A 166 3.94 8.05 3.29
C VAL A 166 3.31 7.12 2.25
N THR A 167 2.22 6.45 2.61
CA THR A 167 1.51 5.54 1.69
C THR A 167 0.54 6.24 0.73
N ALA A 168 0.17 7.50 0.98
CA ALA A 168 -0.71 8.29 0.13
C ALA A 168 0.05 9.16 -0.89
N VAL A 169 1.22 9.68 -0.54
CA VAL A 169 1.98 10.62 -1.39
C VAL A 169 2.24 10.05 -2.81
N PRO A 170 2.68 8.79 -2.99
CA PRO A 170 2.88 8.23 -4.33
C PRO A 170 1.61 8.28 -5.19
N TYR A 171 0.45 8.04 -4.61
CA TYR A 171 -0.85 8.04 -5.30
C TYR A 171 -1.16 9.41 -5.94
N TYR A 172 -0.85 10.51 -5.25
CA TYR A 172 -1.08 11.86 -5.78
C TYR A 172 -0.04 12.28 -6.81
N VAL A 173 1.21 11.91 -6.58
CA VAL A 173 2.35 12.29 -7.42
C VAL A 173 2.28 11.66 -8.82
N ILE A 174 1.59 10.53 -8.96
CA ILE A 174 1.43 9.80 -10.23
C ILE A 174 0.45 10.48 -11.20
N ARG A 175 -0.30 11.49 -10.76
CA ARG A 175 -1.23 12.22 -11.63
C ARG A 175 -0.48 13.14 -12.60
N HIS A 176 -0.05 12.58 -13.74
CA HIS A 176 0.63 13.31 -14.80
C HIS A 176 -0.28 13.42 -16.04
N PRO A 177 -0.46 14.61 -16.64
CA PRO A 177 -1.37 14.82 -17.76
C PRO A 177 -1.02 14.00 -19.02
N ASP A 178 0.26 13.72 -19.24
CA ASP A 178 0.72 12.99 -20.44
C ASP A 178 0.50 11.46 -20.39
N ILE A 179 -0.03 10.91 -19.29
CA ILE A 179 -0.21 9.46 -19.13
C ILE A 179 -1.69 9.14 -19.36
N ALA A 180 -1.98 8.12 -20.18
CA ALA A 180 -3.34 7.62 -20.37
C ALA A 180 -4.03 7.31 -19.04
N LEU A 181 -5.28 7.73 -18.90
CA LEU A 181 -6.03 7.70 -17.63
C LEU A 181 -6.07 6.29 -17.01
N ASP A 182 -6.22 5.25 -17.81
CA ASP A 182 -6.28 3.87 -17.32
C ASP A 182 -4.92 3.39 -16.78
N ARG A 183 -3.83 3.75 -17.46
CA ARG A 183 -2.47 3.49 -16.97
C ARG A 183 -2.19 4.23 -15.67
N GLN A 184 -2.68 5.47 -15.55
CA GLN A 184 -2.58 6.27 -14.33
C GLN A 184 -3.38 5.66 -13.17
N ARG A 185 -4.60 5.15 -13.41
CA ARG A 185 -5.43 4.47 -12.40
C ARG A 185 -4.78 3.17 -11.91
N ARG A 186 -4.29 2.33 -12.84
CA ARG A 186 -3.57 1.08 -12.51
C ARG A 186 -2.31 1.36 -11.69
N ALA A 187 -1.52 2.34 -12.13
CA ALA A 187 -0.35 2.83 -11.42
C ALA A 187 -0.67 3.30 -9.99
N ALA A 188 -1.69 4.14 -9.86
CA ALA A 188 -2.14 4.66 -8.56
C ALA A 188 -2.59 3.52 -7.64
N ALA A 189 -3.36 2.55 -8.14
CA ALA A 189 -3.78 1.38 -7.39
C ALA A 189 -2.57 0.53 -6.92
N LEU A 190 -1.59 0.28 -7.79
CA LEU A 190 -0.39 -0.48 -7.43
C LEU A 190 0.44 0.20 -6.33
N THR A 191 0.52 1.53 -6.32
CA THR A 191 1.26 2.22 -5.25
C THR A 191 0.69 2.04 -3.84
N LEU A 192 -0.60 1.71 -3.73
CA LEU A 192 -1.21 1.41 -2.43
C LEU A 192 -0.69 0.08 -1.85
N TYR A 193 -0.27 -0.87 -2.71
CA TYR A 193 0.38 -2.11 -2.30
C TYR A 193 1.84 -1.90 -1.87
N CYS A 194 2.50 -0.82 -2.29
CA CYS A 194 3.85 -0.47 -1.82
C CYS A 194 3.89 -0.18 -0.31
N ALA A 195 2.75 -0.10 0.38
CA ALA A 195 2.68 -0.09 1.84
C ALA A 195 3.11 -1.43 2.48
N ALA A 196 3.17 -2.53 1.71
CA ALA A 196 3.45 -3.88 2.20
C ALA A 196 4.66 -4.01 3.16
N PRO A 197 5.82 -3.36 2.93
CA PRO A 197 6.96 -3.48 3.84
C PRO A 197 6.64 -2.95 5.25
N LEU A 198 5.68 -2.03 5.41
CA LEU A 198 5.23 -1.55 6.72
C LEU A 198 4.61 -2.65 7.58
N SER A 199 4.05 -3.71 6.98
CA SER A 199 3.54 -4.86 7.77
C SER A 199 4.63 -5.56 8.59
N LEU A 200 5.90 -5.40 8.21
CA LEU A 200 7.04 -5.98 8.91
C LEU A 200 7.47 -5.17 10.15
N THR A 201 6.85 -4.02 10.45
CA THR A 201 7.12 -3.27 11.69
C THR A 201 6.81 -4.09 12.94
N GLY A 202 5.96 -5.11 12.83
CA GLY A 202 5.73 -6.10 13.89
C GLY A 202 7.01 -6.79 14.36
N ILE A 203 7.99 -6.99 13.48
CA ILE A 203 9.29 -7.56 13.86
C ILE A 203 10.03 -6.60 14.79
N ALA A 204 10.09 -5.31 14.45
CA ALA A 204 10.72 -4.29 15.28
C ALA A 204 10.01 -4.14 16.64
N GLY A 205 8.68 -4.10 16.65
CA GLY A 205 7.91 -4.04 17.89
C GLY A 205 8.12 -5.27 18.78
N THR A 206 8.18 -6.46 18.19
CA THR A 206 8.46 -7.71 18.93
C THR A 206 9.86 -7.67 19.55
N LEU A 207 10.88 -7.23 18.81
CA LEU A 207 12.24 -7.07 19.35
C LEU A 207 12.29 -6.10 20.53
N ALA A 208 11.60 -4.96 20.42
CA ALA A 208 11.54 -3.98 21.50
C ALA A 208 10.84 -4.53 22.76
N ILE A 209 9.71 -5.24 22.59
CA ILE A 209 8.96 -5.89 23.68
C ILE A 209 9.81 -6.98 24.35
N VAL A 210 10.50 -7.81 23.56
CA VAL A 210 11.40 -8.86 24.09
C VAL A 210 12.56 -8.24 24.86
N GLY A 211 13.09 -7.09 24.41
CA GLY A 211 14.10 -6.33 25.14
C GLY A 211 13.63 -5.93 26.54
N ILE A 212 12.46 -5.28 26.63
CA ILE A 212 11.85 -4.86 27.90
C ILE A 212 11.59 -6.05 28.84
N ALA A 213 11.06 -7.15 28.29
CA ALA A 213 10.80 -8.34 29.09
C ALA A 213 12.11 -8.97 29.60
N SER A 214 13.16 -8.99 28.77
CA SER A 214 14.46 -9.56 29.12
C SER A 214 15.20 -8.74 30.17
N SER A 215 15.22 -7.41 30.06
CA SER A 215 15.85 -6.56 31.07
C SER A 215 15.22 -6.73 32.45
N ARG A 216 13.89 -6.88 32.49
CA ARG A 216 13.17 -7.16 33.74
C ARG A 216 13.51 -8.52 34.35
N LEU A 217 13.70 -9.55 33.52
CA LEU A 217 14.04 -10.90 33.99
C LEU A 217 15.50 -11.05 34.45
N TYR A 218 16.43 -10.37 33.78
CA TYR A 218 17.88 -10.58 33.99
C TYR A 218 18.58 -9.45 34.75
N ASN A 219 17.87 -8.36 35.10
CA ASN A 219 18.41 -7.18 35.78
C ASN A 219 19.69 -6.63 35.10
N ARG A 220 19.70 -6.64 33.76
CA ARG A 220 20.80 -6.14 32.92
C ARG A 220 20.25 -5.10 31.94
N ASP A 221 21.11 -4.16 31.56
CA ASP A 221 20.85 -3.14 30.53
C ASP A 221 20.88 -3.71 29.09
N VAL A 222 20.20 -4.83 28.87
CA VAL A 222 20.00 -5.39 27.52
C VAL A 222 19.02 -4.54 26.70
N ASP A 223 18.25 -3.65 27.34
CA ASP A 223 17.26 -2.76 26.74
C ASP A 223 17.83 -1.98 25.55
N LEU A 224 19.00 -1.34 25.71
CA LEU A 224 19.58 -0.47 24.69
C LEU A 224 19.88 -1.22 23.38
N ALA A 225 20.42 -2.44 23.48
CA ALA A 225 20.74 -3.24 22.30
C ALA A 225 19.48 -3.62 21.49
N PHE A 226 18.40 -4.02 22.17
CA PHE A 226 17.12 -4.33 21.52
C PHE A 226 16.46 -3.09 20.94
N TYR A 227 16.55 -1.93 21.60
CA TYR A 227 16.07 -0.66 21.06
C TYR A 227 16.82 -0.24 19.79
N LEU A 228 18.15 -0.31 19.80
CA LEU A 228 18.97 -0.02 18.61
C LEU A 228 18.65 -0.99 17.47
N ALA A 229 18.44 -2.27 17.77
CA ALA A 229 18.02 -3.25 16.78
C ALA A 229 16.63 -2.93 16.19
N ALA A 230 15.65 -2.58 17.04
CA ALA A 230 14.32 -2.19 16.58
C ALA A 230 14.35 -0.94 15.69
N VAL A 231 15.11 0.09 16.08
CA VAL A 231 15.32 1.30 15.27
C VAL A 231 15.99 0.95 13.94
N GLY A 232 17.03 0.12 13.96
CA GLY A 232 17.69 -0.37 12.75
C GLY A 232 16.74 -1.06 11.78
N VAL A 233 15.87 -1.95 12.29
CA VAL A 233 14.83 -2.62 11.48
C VAL A 233 13.87 -1.59 10.88
N LEU A 234 13.38 -0.62 11.66
CA LEU A 234 12.48 0.42 11.16
C LEU A 234 13.12 1.27 10.04
N LEU A 235 14.40 1.62 10.18
CA LEU A 235 15.14 2.36 9.15
C LEU A 235 15.30 1.53 7.86
N ILE A 236 15.60 0.24 7.98
CA ILE A 236 15.69 -0.67 6.83
C ILE A 236 14.33 -0.77 6.13
N LEU A 237 13.24 -0.94 6.87
CA LEU A 237 11.88 -1.03 6.30
C LEU A 237 11.47 0.28 5.61
N ALA A 238 11.82 1.43 6.18
CA ALA A 238 11.60 2.73 5.55
C ALA A 238 12.39 2.84 4.22
N ALA A 239 13.66 2.43 4.21
CA ALA A 239 14.49 2.43 3.01
C ALA A 239 13.95 1.49 1.92
N VAL A 240 13.51 0.27 2.29
CA VAL A 240 12.87 -0.69 1.37
C VAL A 240 11.60 -0.11 0.78
N THR A 241 10.72 0.48 1.60
CA THR A 241 9.47 1.11 1.14
C THR A 241 9.74 2.19 0.10
N VAL A 242 10.70 3.08 0.39
CA VAL A 242 11.12 4.14 -0.52
C VAL A 242 11.66 3.56 -1.83
N PHE A 243 12.53 2.55 -1.75
CA PHE A 243 13.16 1.94 -2.92
C PHE A 243 12.16 1.19 -3.80
N ASP A 244 11.18 0.51 -3.20
CA ASP A 244 10.10 -0.14 -3.94
C ASP A 244 9.21 0.88 -4.67
N VAL A 245 8.86 1.99 -4.01
CA VAL A 245 8.14 3.11 -4.66
C VAL A 245 8.94 3.65 -5.84
N GLN A 246 10.26 3.86 -5.69
CA GLN A 246 11.11 4.31 -6.79
C GLN A 246 11.15 3.31 -7.95
N ARG A 247 11.29 2.02 -7.67
CA ARG A 247 11.32 0.95 -8.68
C ARG A 247 10.02 0.92 -9.47
N VAL A 248 8.89 1.01 -8.78
CA VAL A 248 7.57 1.11 -9.42
C VAL A 248 7.56 2.33 -10.31
N ILE A 249 7.80 3.54 -9.78
CA ILE A 249 7.78 4.80 -10.56
C ILE A 249 8.70 4.75 -11.79
N ARG A 250 9.92 4.21 -11.68
CA ARG A 250 10.85 4.03 -12.80
C ARG A 250 10.29 3.09 -13.87
N GLY A 251 9.71 1.97 -13.45
CA GLY A 251 9.05 1.03 -14.35
C GLY A 251 7.88 1.67 -15.11
N MET A 252 7.13 2.55 -14.44
CA MET A 252 5.98 3.23 -15.06
C MET A 252 6.39 4.26 -16.13
N LEU A 253 7.43 5.04 -15.85
CA LEU A 253 7.81 6.21 -16.65
C LEU A 253 8.79 5.90 -17.79
N GLY A 254 9.18 4.63 -17.96
CA GLY A 254 10.01 4.18 -19.08
C GLY A 254 11.44 4.71 -19.05
N GLY A 255 12.00 5.04 -17.87
CA GLY A 255 13.40 5.43 -17.75
C GLY A 255 13.74 6.35 -16.58
N ALA A 256 15.01 6.31 -16.17
CA ALA A 256 15.52 7.06 -15.01
C ALA A 256 15.37 8.58 -15.19
N ARG A 257 15.65 9.11 -16.38
CA ARG A 257 15.67 10.56 -16.66
C ARG A 257 14.32 11.23 -16.44
N ARG A 258 13.22 10.57 -16.81
CA ARG A 258 11.85 11.10 -16.65
C ARG A 258 11.33 10.97 -15.22
N SER A 259 11.79 9.93 -14.50
CA SER A 259 11.37 9.64 -13.13
C SER A 259 12.01 10.52 -12.05
N TRP A 260 13.19 11.07 -12.30
CA TRP A 260 13.98 11.79 -11.31
C TRP A 260 13.24 12.97 -10.62
N PRO A 261 12.60 13.91 -11.33
CA PRO A 261 11.91 15.02 -10.67
C PRO A 261 10.74 14.56 -9.80
N ILE A 262 10.04 13.51 -10.21
CA ILE A 262 8.91 12.90 -9.48
C ILE A 262 9.42 12.25 -8.19
N ILE A 263 10.50 11.49 -8.29
CA ILE A 263 11.17 10.87 -7.14
C ILE A 263 11.66 11.94 -6.16
N LEU A 264 12.31 13.00 -6.65
CA LEU A 264 12.81 14.09 -5.81
C LEU A 264 11.68 14.78 -5.04
N ARG A 265 10.58 15.11 -5.72
CA ARG A 265 9.37 15.67 -5.07
C ARG A 265 8.85 14.75 -3.98
N LEU A 266 8.76 13.45 -4.25
CA LEU A 266 8.31 12.45 -3.28
C LEU A 266 9.17 12.44 -2.01
N TYR A 267 10.49 12.51 -2.16
CA TYR A 267 11.42 12.61 -1.03
C TYR A 267 11.26 13.92 -0.26
N CYS A 268 11.20 15.06 -0.95
CA CYS A 268 11.00 16.35 -0.29
C CYS A 268 9.71 16.35 0.55
N PHE A 269 8.61 15.82 0.00
CA PHE A 269 7.35 15.65 0.74
C PHE A 269 7.48 14.69 1.91
N GLY A 270 8.16 13.55 1.73
CA GLY A 270 8.38 12.58 2.80
C GLY A 270 9.19 13.15 3.96
N VAL A 271 10.28 13.86 3.66
CA VAL A 271 11.13 14.53 4.65
C VAL A 271 10.35 15.62 5.38
N LEU A 272 9.61 16.46 4.65
CA LEU A 272 8.76 17.49 5.25
C LEU A 272 7.70 16.90 6.17
N ALA A 273 7.01 15.84 5.72
CA ALA A 273 6.00 15.16 6.53
C ALA A 273 6.61 14.53 7.79
N ALA A 274 7.76 13.88 7.68
CA ALA A 274 8.47 13.33 8.82
C ALA A 274 8.88 14.44 9.80
N PHE A 275 9.44 15.55 9.31
CA PHE A 275 9.81 16.70 10.14
C PHE A 275 8.59 17.27 10.89
N LEU A 276 7.47 17.48 10.19
CA LEU A 276 6.25 17.97 10.82
C LEU A 276 5.71 17.00 11.87
N CYS A 277 5.75 15.69 11.61
CA CYS A 277 5.26 14.67 12.56
C CYS A 277 6.15 14.49 13.79
N PHE A 278 7.48 14.49 13.62
CA PHE A 278 8.42 14.16 14.69
C PHE A 278 9.00 15.38 15.41
N VAL A 279 8.99 16.55 14.80
CA VAL A 279 9.50 17.79 15.39
C VAL A 279 8.37 18.80 15.57
N GLY A 280 7.61 19.06 14.50
CA GLY A 280 6.55 20.08 14.51
C GLY A 280 5.45 19.80 15.53
N VAL A 281 4.83 18.61 15.48
CA VAL A 281 3.73 18.23 16.38
C VAL A 281 4.19 18.19 17.85
N PRO A 282 5.29 17.52 18.22
CA PRO A 282 5.77 17.54 19.60
C PRO A 282 6.10 18.95 20.11
N ALA A 283 6.74 19.79 19.28
CA ALA A 283 7.05 21.16 19.66
C ALA A 283 5.78 22.01 19.88
N ALA A 284 4.78 21.86 19.01
CA ALA A 284 3.49 22.55 19.15
C ALA A 284 2.74 22.12 20.41
N VAL A 285 2.73 20.82 20.71
CA VAL A 285 2.12 20.28 21.94
C VAL A 285 2.85 20.78 23.17
N ALA A 286 4.19 20.73 23.18
CA ALA A 286 4.99 21.24 24.30
C ALA A 286 4.75 22.74 24.53
N PHE A 287 4.71 23.53 23.46
CA PHE A 287 4.40 24.96 23.53
C PHE A 287 3.01 25.22 24.13
N LEU A 288 1.97 24.51 23.66
CA LEU A 288 0.61 24.63 24.21
C LEU A 288 0.56 24.27 25.71
N MET A 289 1.28 23.21 26.12
CA MET A 289 1.37 22.82 27.52
C MET A 289 2.02 23.91 28.39
N ILE A 290 3.09 24.55 27.90
CA ILE A 290 3.75 25.68 28.59
C ILE A 290 2.78 26.85 28.74
N VAL A 291 2.07 27.23 27.66
CA VAL A 291 1.12 28.33 27.69
C VAL A 291 -0.02 28.08 28.68
N ILE A 292 -0.62 26.88 28.64
CA ILE A 292 -1.69 26.50 29.56
C ILE A 292 -1.18 26.53 31.01
N HIS A 293 0.00 25.98 31.28
CA HIS A 293 0.54 25.96 32.64
C HIS A 293 0.89 27.36 33.17
N SER A 294 1.30 28.28 32.29
CA SER A 294 1.61 29.66 32.68
C SER A 294 0.38 30.54 32.94
N ALA A 295 -0.80 30.10 32.51
CA ALA A 295 -2.05 30.86 32.63
C ALA A 295 -2.84 30.58 33.92
N PHE A 296 -2.47 29.53 34.67
CA PHE A 296 -3.10 29.11 35.92
C PHE A 296 -2.09 29.20 37.07
#